data_AF-A0A2V7L4Y5-F1
#
_entry.id   AF-A0A2V7L4Y5-F1
#
_cell.length_a   1.000
_cell.length_b   1.000
_cell.length_c   1.000
_cell.angle_alpha   90.00
_cell.angle_beta   90.00
_cell.angle_gamma   90.00
#
_symmetry.space_group_name_H-M   'P 1'
#
loop_
_entity.id
_entity.type
_entity.pdbx_description
1 polymer ?
#
loop_
_entity_poly.entity_id
_entity_poly.type
_entity_poly.pdbx_seq_one_letter_code
_entity_poly.pdbx_strand_id
1 'polypeptide(L)'
;SKLSRDQGWNNVTWDFDPDPGVKPIYPGEPDALKILREINGYQTADPKQHLKGFAELKDDGSTTCASWIYSGCYPAPDQNMTARREPDPPGVPGAHLKWGWAWPANRRVMYNRASADLKGNPWSERKRWVWWDASFVNPPDPKTGKPVPKGKWVGYDVPDFGATKAPDAQPKPDGIALDALSGTQPFIMRADGRGWLFVPAGLVDGPLPTHYEPHESPVQNPLYKQQTSPVHKVWAPGKPYNKLAAVGDPKFPYVISTYRLTEHYLAGAMSRWLPWLAELQPELFIELGHDLAKEKRIKNLDWVIVSSPRGHIRAKALVTHRIGVMHIAGKTIHHVGMPWHWGWMGLSTGDVVNDLTAWVGDPNVSIHEGKAFVCNVEKA
;
A
#
# COMPACT_ATOMS: atom_id res chain seq x y z
N SER A 1 5.02 -25.56 29.98
CA SER A 1 4.13 -25.43 31.16
C SER A 1 2.93 -26.35 30.98
N LYS A 2 2.38 -27.02 32.01
CA LYS A 2 1.22 -27.94 31.84
C LYS A 2 -0.15 -27.24 31.92
N LEU A 3 -0.18 -25.92 32.09
CA LEU A 3 -1.44 -25.18 32.20
C LEU A 3 -2.23 -25.24 30.88
N SER A 4 -3.56 -25.23 30.95
CA SER A 4 -4.43 -25.30 29.76
C SER A 4 -4.19 -24.15 28.79
N ARG A 5 -4.01 -22.93 29.30
CA ARG A 5 -3.72 -21.72 28.51
C ARG A 5 -2.43 -21.81 27.70
N ASP A 6 -1.48 -22.65 28.13
CA ASP A 6 -0.18 -22.80 27.48
C ASP A 6 -0.18 -23.94 26.46
N GLN A 7 -1.24 -24.77 26.40
CA GLN A 7 -1.29 -25.92 25.50
C GLN A 7 -1.21 -25.52 24.03
N GLY A 8 -1.77 -24.38 23.62
CA GLY A 8 -1.60 -23.88 22.25
C GLY A 8 -0.13 -23.64 21.88
N TRP A 9 0.64 -23.07 22.80
CA TRP A 9 2.08 -22.84 22.62
C TRP A 9 2.90 -24.14 22.70
N ASN A 10 2.59 -25.03 23.64
CA ASN A 10 3.34 -26.28 23.78
C ASN A 10 3.10 -27.25 22.63
N ASN A 11 1.94 -27.16 21.95
CA ASN A 11 1.57 -28.02 20.84
C ASN A 11 1.72 -27.33 19.48
N VAL A 12 2.34 -26.14 19.42
CA VAL A 12 2.65 -25.50 18.14
C VAL A 12 3.74 -26.32 17.44
N THR A 13 3.45 -26.76 16.22
CA THR A 13 4.41 -27.48 15.37
C THR A 13 4.75 -26.62 14.16
N TRP A 14 6.04 -26.39 13.94
CA TRP A 14 6.54 -25.68 12.75
C TRP A 14 7.04 -26.72 11.74
N ASP A 15 6.13 -27.40 11.05
CA ASP A 15 6.46 -28.44 10.07
C ASP A 15 6.68 -27.82 8.67
N PHE A 16 7.70 -26.97 8.58
CA PHE A 16 8.12 -26.36 7.32
C PHE A 16 9.47 -26.88 6.84
N ASP A 17 10.02 -27.94 7.44
CA ASP A 17 11.23 -28.55 6.90
C ASP A 17 10.96 -29.09 5.48
N PRO A 18 11.92 -29.00 4.55
CA PRO A 18 11.78 -29.55 3.20
C PRO A 18 11.40 -31.03 3.21
N ASP A 19 10.47 -31.42 2.35
CA ASP A 19 10.12 -32.83 2.17
C ASP A 19 11.36 -33.65 1.71
N PRO A 20 11.44 -34.96 2.03
CA PRO A 20 12.54 -35.80 1.59
C PRO A 20 12.79 -35.69 0.08
N GLY A 21 14.01 -35.33 -0.31
CA GLY A 21 14.40 -35.12 -1.72
C GLY A 21 14.30 -33.68 -2.21
N VAL A 22 13.72 -32.75 -1.43
CA VAL A 22 13.78 -31.32 -1.69
C VAL A 22 15.02 -30.73 -1.02
N LYS A 23 15.93 -30.15 -1.82
CA LYS A 23 17.14 -29.50 -1.31
C LYS A 23 16.88 -27.99 -1.13
N PRO A 24 16.96 -27.44 0.09
CA PRO A 24 16.81 -26.01 0.31
C PRO A 24 17.99 -25.25 -0.30
N ILE A 25 17.79 -23.96 -0.61
CA ILE A 25 18.84 -23.12 -1.19
C ILE A 25 19.94 -22.91 -0.14
N TYR A 26 19.55 -22.64 1.11
CA TYR A 26 20.47 -22.58 2.25
C TYR A 26 20.09 -23.62 3.33
N PRO A 27 21.07 -24.24 4.01
CA PRO A 27 20.78 -25.19 5.10
C PRO A 27 19.90 -24.56 6.18
N GLY A 28 18.82 -25.25 6.57
CA GLY A 28 17.88 -24.80 7.60
C GLY A 28 16.80 -23.83 7.13
N GLU A 29 16.70 -23.54 5.83
CA GLU A 29 15.57 -22.76 5.31
C GLU A 29 14.27 -23.57 5.27
N PRO A 30 13.13 -22.94 5.61
CA PRO A 30 11.83 -23.56 5.49
C PRO A 30 11.42 -23.72 4.02
N ASP A 31 10.59 -24.73 3.76
CA ASP A 31 9.97 -24.98 2.47
C ASP A 31 8.90 -23.94 2.14
N ALA A 32 9.21 -23.08 1.18
CA ALA A 32 8.31 -22.04 0.70
C ALA A 32 6.99 -22.59 0.13
N LEU A 33 6.97 -23.81 -0.41
CA LEU A 33 5.75 -24.44 -0.91
C LEU A 33 4.86 -24.91 0.24
N LYS A 34 5.43 -25.47 1.33
CA LYS A 34 4.65 -25.80 2.53
C LYS A 34 4.03 -24.56 3.16
N ILE A 35 4.81 -23.48 3.27
CA ILE A 35 4.29 -22.18 3.74
C ILE A 35 3.17 -21.69 2.82
N LEU A 36 3.33 -21.77 1.50
CA LEU A 36 2.31 -21.35 0.55
C LEU A 36 1.02 -22.18 0.65
N ARG A 37 1.12 -23.48 0.95
CA ARG A 37 -0.05 -24.35 1.21
C ARG A 37 -0.83 -23.90 2.44
N GLU A 38 -0.13 -23.51 3.52
CA GLU A 38 -0.79 -22.98 4.71
C GLU A 38 -1.41 -21.60 4.47
N ILE A 39 -0.73 -20.73 3.71
CA ILE A 39 -1.26 -19.45 3.24
C ILE A 39 -2.56 -19.66 2.44
N ASN A 40 -2.60 -20.65 1.53
CA ASN A 40 -3.80 -21.02 0.78
C ASN A 40 -4.91 -21.58 1.69
N GLY A 41 -4.53 -22.47 2.60
CA GLY A 41 -5.42 -23.22 3.48
C GLY A 41 -5.82 -24.60 2.97
N TYR A 42 -6.27 -25.44 3.90
CA TYR A 42 -6.64 -26.85 3.72
C TYR A 42 -7.66 -27.30 4.78
N GLN A 43 -8.20 -28.52 4.66
CA GLN A 43 -9.02 -29.13 5.71
C GLN A 43 -8.15 -29.48 6.92
N THR A 44 -8.51 -29.03 8.12
CA THR A 44 -7.71 -29.24 9.35
C THR A 44 -7.46 -30.72 9.63
N ALA A 45 -8.45 -31.57 9.36
CA ALA A 45 -8.35 -33.01 9.57
C ALA A 45 -7.57 -33.76 8.47
N ASP A 46 -7.37 -33.15 7.30
CA ASP A 46 -6.59 -33.70 6.19
C ASP A 46 -5.86 -32.59 5.43
N PRO A 47 -4.62 -32.23 5.83
CA PRO A 47 -3.85 -31.16 5.21
C PRO A 47 -3.53 -31.36 3.72
N LYS A 48 -3.73 -32.57 3.17
CA LYS A 48 -3.58 -32.83 1.73
C LYS A 48 -4.77 -32.31 0.93
N GLN A 49 -5.92 -32.10 1.57
CA GLN A 49 -7.10 -31.54 0.95
C GLN A 49 -7.09 -30.01 1.04
N HIS A 50 -6.47 -29.37 0.05
CA HIS A 50 -6.39 -27.92 -0.04
C HIS A 50 -7.77 -27.28 -0.29
N LEU A 51 -7.95 -26.05 0.19
CA LEU A 51 -9.12 -25.24 -0.10
C LEU A 51 -9.02 -24.65 -1.50
N LYS A 52 -10.12 -24.71 -2.26
CA LYS A 52 -10.18 -24.14 -3.62
C LYS A 52 -10.36 -22.62 -3.63
N GLY A 53 -10.77 -22.04 -2.50
CA GLY A 53 -10.99 -20.63 -2.33
C GLY A 53 -11.61 -20.31 -0.98
N PHE A 54 -11.63 -19.04 -0.60
CA PHE A 54 -12.12 -18.59 0.71
C PHE A 54 -13.59 -18.91 0.99
N ALA A 55 -14.40 -19.19 -0.03
CA ALA A 55 -15.79 -19.64 0.15
C ALA A 55 -15.93 -21.06 0.73
N GLU A 56 -14.82 -21.80 0.86
CA GLU A 56 -14.77 -23.11 1.54
C GLU A 56 -14.36 -23.01 3.01
N LEU A 57 -13.91 -21.84 3.47
CA LEU A 57 -13.55 -21.61 4.87
C LEU A 57 -14.77 -21.75 5.77
N LYS A 58 -14.54 -22.30 6.96
CA LYS A 58 -15.55 -22.45 8.02
C LYS A 58 -15.07 -21.88 9.34
N ASP A 59 -16.03 -21.48 10.17
CA ASP A 59 -15.82 -20.94 11.52
C ASP A 59 -15.87 -22.02 12.61
N ASP A 60 -16.01 -23.30 12.23
CA ASP A 60 -16.10 -24.47 13.13
C ASP A 60 -14.73 -25.13 13.41
N GLY A 61 -13.64 -24.56 12.88
CA GLY A 61 -12.28 -25.11 13.00
C GLY A 61 -11.96 -26.26 12.04
N SER A 62 -12.88 -26.67 11.16
CA SER A 62 -12.64 -27.73 10.17
C SER A 62 -11.73 -27.32 9.02
N THR A 63 -11.44 -26.03 8.87
CA THR A 63 -10.50 -25.49 7.87
C THR A 63 -9.41 -24.64 8.51
N THR A 64 -8.17 -24.81 8.03
CA THR A 64 -7.01 -23.98 8.37
C THR A 64 -6.68 -23.09 7.18
N CYS A 65 -6.34 -21.82 7.43
CA CYS A 65 -5.85 -20.90 6.40
C CYS A 65 -5.11 -19.72 7.04
N ALA A 66 -3.82 -19.56 6.76
CA ALA A 66 -3.03 -18.48 7.35
C ALA A 66 -3.37 -17.10 6.76
N SER A 67 -3.91 -17.04 5.53
CA SER A 67 -4.37 -15.77 4.93
C SER A 67 -5.56 -16.00 4.00
N TRP A 68 -6.77 -15.72 4.51
CA TRP A 68 -8.02 -16.02 3.80
C TRP A 68 -8.10 -15.41 2.40
N ILE A 69 -7.55 -14.21 2.18
CA ILE A 69 -7.54 -13.55 0.86
C ILE A 69 -6.71 -14.31 -0.18
N TYR A 70 -5.75 -15.13 0.25
CA TYR A 70 -4.91 -15.97 -0.60
C TYR A 70 -5.49 -17.35 -0.86
N SER A 71 -6.58 -17.74 -0.18
CA SER A 71 -7.22 -19.02 -0.42
C SER A 71 -7.66 -19.16 -1.89
N GLY A 72 -7.21 -20.23 -2.54
CA GLY A 72 -7.33 -20.47 -3.98
C GLY A 72 -6.05 -20.18 -4.78
N CYS A 73 -4.96 -19.73 -4.15
CA CYS A 73 -3.66 -19.59 -4.82
C CYS A 73 -2.91 -20.93 -5.00
N TYR A 74 -3.26 -21.94 -4.21
CA TYR A 74 -2.70 -23.29 -4.29
C TYR A 74 -3.80 -24.36 -4.04
N PRO A 75 -4.86 -24.44 -4.88
CA PRO A 75 -6.10 -25.18 -4.60
C PRO A 75 -6.00 -26.72 -4.62
N ALA A 76 -4.86 -27.28 -5.02
CA ALA A 76 -4.55 -28.71 -4.97
C ALA A 76 -3.02 -28.91 -4.92
N PRO A 77 -2.49 -30.06 -4.44
CA PRO A 77 -1.05 -30.29 -4.29
C PRO A 77 -0.19 -30.01 -5.55
N ASP A 78 -0.76 -30.20 -6.73
CA ASP A 78 -0.14 -30.01 -8.05
C ASP A 78 -0.52 -28.67 -8.73
N GLN A 79 -1.33 -27.82 -8.09
CA GLN A 79 -1.87 -26.60 -8.69
C GLN A 79 -1.36 -25.33 -8.02
N ASN A 80 -0.07 -25.03 -8.15
CA ASN A 80 0.46 -23.74 -7.70
C ASN A 80 0.09 -22.63 -8.70
N MET A 81 -0.94 -21.85 -8.41
CA MET A 81 -1.44 -20.80 -9.31
C MET A 81 -0.50 -19.60 -9.39
N THR A 82 0.31 -19.36 -8.35
CA THR A 82 1.26 -18.23 -8.29
C THR A 82 2.46 -18.44 -9.21
N ALA A 83 2.76 -19.69 -9.56
CA ALA A 83 3.88 -20.07 -10.43
C ALA A 83 3.57 -19.98 -11.93
N ARG A 84 2.32 -19.73 -12.32
CA ARG A 84 1.91 -19.73 -13.74
C ARG A 84 2.55 -18.57 -14.53
N ARG A 85 2.96 -18.82 -15.77
CA ARG A 85 3.66 -17.87 -16.66
C ARG A 85 3.04 -17.84 -18.06
N GLU A 86 1.73 -18.01 -18.15
CA GLU A 86 1.01 -18.00 -19.43
C GLU A 86 0.31 -16.64 -19.58
N PRO A 87 0.80 -15.75 -20.47
CA PRO A 87 0.15 -14.47 -20.71
C PRO A 87 -1.02 -14.67 -21.68
N ASP A 88 -2.00 -13.76 -21.65
CA ASP A 88 -2.97 -13.68 -22.74
C ASP A 88 -2.25 -13.38 -24.07
N PRO A 89 -2.75 -13.89 -25.22
CA PRO A 89 -2.14 -13.63 -26.51
C PRO A 89 -2.07 -12.13 -26.84
N PRO A 90 -1.03 -11.67 -27.57
CA PRO A 90 -0.93 -10.28 -27.99
C PRO A 90 -2.18 -9.79 -28.75
N GLY A 91 -2.67 -8.60 -28.40
CA GLY A 91 -3.83 -7.99 -29.06
C GLY A 91 -5.19 -8.52 -28.62
N VAL A 92 -5.24 -9.53 -27.74
CA VAL A 92 -6.48 -10.04 -27.17
C VAL A 92 -6.77 -9.31 -25.85
N PRO A 93 -7.94 -8.68 -25.67
CA PRO A 93 -8.32 -8.12 -24.38
C PRO A 93 -8.45 -9.20 -23.32
N GLY A 94 -7.83 -8.99 -22.17
CA GLY A 94 -7.77 -9.96 -21.10
C GLY A 94 -7.03 -9.41 -19.88
N ALA A 95 -7.11 -10.12 -18.76
CA ALA A 95 -6.53 -9.72 -17.50
C ALA A 95 -5.23 -10.49 -17.14
N HIS A 96 -4.68 -11.25 -18.09
CA HIS A 96 -3.56 -12.17 -17.90
C HIS A 96 -3.81 -13.13 -16.72
N LEU A 97 -5.01 -13.73 -16.68
CA LEU A 97 -5.47 -14.54 -15.54
C LEU A 97 -4.63 -15.78 -15.30
N LYS A 98 -3.83 -16.21 -16.29
CA LYS A 98 -2.89 -17.34 -16.19
C LYS A 98 -1.43 -16.90 -15.99
N TRP A 99 -1.18 -15.62 -15.74
CA TRP A 99 0.12 -15.10 -15.33
C TRP A 99 0.10 -14.75 -13.84
N GLY A 100 0.81 -15.54 -13.04
CA GLY A 100 0.75 -15.50 -11.59
C GLY A 100 -0.67 -15.71 -11.05
N TRP A 101 -0.93 -15.16 -9.88
CA TRP A 101 -2.24 -15.15 -9.25
C TRP A 101 -2.38 -13.90 -8.38
N ALA A 102 -3.50 -13.20 -8.49
CA ALA A 102 -3.78 -12.01 -7.69
C ALA A 102 -4.82 -12.32 -6.61
N TRP A 103 -4.65 -11.81 -5.40
CA TRP A 103 -5.75 -11.81 -4.44
C TRP A 103 -6.71 -10.64 -4.75
N PRO A 104 -8.01 -10.75 -4.42
CA PRO A 104 -8.70 -11.97 -4.00
C PRO A 104 -9.19 -12.81 -5.19
N ALA A 105 -9.13 -14.14 -5.09
CA ALA A 105 -9.68 -15.08 -6.08
C ALA A 105 -9.30 -14.80 -7.55
N ASN A 106 -8.08 -14.32 -7.80
CA ASN A 106 -7.54 -13.96 -9.12
C ASN A 106 -8.21 -12.77 -9.81
N ARG A 107 -8.97 -11.95 -9.09
CA ARG A 107 -9.55 -10.68 -9.59
C ARG A 107 -8.44 -9.67 -9.81
N ARG A 108 -8.31 -9.16 -11.04
CA ARG A 108 -7.21 -8.25 -11.42
C ARG A 108 -7.58 -6.78 -11.26
N VAL A 109 -8.87 -6.47 -11.41
CA VAL A 109 -9.43 -5.15 -11.14
C VAL A 109 -10.50 -5.29 -10.05
N MET A 110 -10.24 -4.72 -8.87
CA MET A 110 -11.24 -4.65 -7.79
C MET A 110 -12.43 -3.79 -8.20
N TYR A 111 -13.60 -4.08 -7.62
CA TYR A 111 -14.86 -3.37 -7.84
C TYR A 111 -15.34 -3.40 -9.31
N ASN A 112 -14.88 -4.38 -10.09
CA ASN A 112 -15.12 -4.40 -11.52
C ASN A 112 -16.60 -4.53 -11.93
N ARG A 113 -17.51 -4.94 -11.03
CA ARG A 113 -18.97 -4.81 -11.23
C ARG A 113 -19.40 -3.38 -11.56
N ALA A 114 -18.69 -2.37 -11.08
CA ALA A 114 -18.94 -0.96 -11.38
C ALA A 114 -18.52 -0.56 -12.82
N SER A 115 -17.88 -1.45 -13.60
CA SER A 115 -17.60 -1.24 -15.03
C SER A 115 -18.82 -1.44 -15.94
N ALA A 116 -19.94 -1.88 -15.37
CA ALA A 116 -21.22 -2.05 -16.04
C ALA A 116 -22.33 -1.26 -15.34
N ASP A 117 -23.37 -0.92 -16.11
CA ASP A 117 -24.56 -0.22 -15.66
C ASP A 117 -25.41 -1.06 -14.69
N LEU A 118 -26.55 -0.50 -14.26
CA LEU A 118 -27.47 -1.17 -13.34
C LEU A 118 -28.12 -2.43 -13.94
N LYS A 119 -28.18 -2.55 -15.27
CA LYS A 119 -28.70 -3.71 -16.00
C LYS A 119 -27.60 -4.72 -16.36
N GLY A 120 -26.36 -4.41 -16.02
CA GLY A 120 -25.19 -5.24 -16.29
C GLY A 120 -24.62 -5.12 -17.70
N ASN A 121 -24.99 -4.08 -18.45
CA ASN A 121 -24.34 -3.75 -19.72
C ASN A 121 -23.07 -2.95 -19.45
N PRO A 122 -21.96 -3.17 -20.18
CA PRO A 122 -20.80 -2.30 -20.10
C PRO A 122 -21.15 -0.83 -20.35
N TRP A 123 -20.54 0.10 -19.62
CA TRP A 123 -20.73 1.54 -19.88
C TRP A 123 -20.29 1.98 -21.28
N SER A 124 -19.36 1.23 -21.88
CA SER A 124 -18.85 1.47 -23.22
C SER A 124 -18.25 0.18 -23.77
N GLU A 125 -18.59 -0.17 -25.02
CA GLU A 125 -18.05 -1.37 -25.68
C GLU A 125 -16.51 -1.36 -25.72
N ARG A 126 -15.90 -0.22 -26.05
CA ARG A 126 -14.43 -0.06 -26.12
C ARG A 126 -13.70 -0.38 -24.81
N LYS A 127 -14.37 -0.23 -23.66
CA LYS A 127 -13.78 -0.39 -22.32
C LYS A 127 -14.53 -1.41 -21.47
N ARG A 128 -15.29 -2.31 -22.09
CA ARG A 128 -16.01 -3.35 -21.36
C ARG A 128 -15.02 -4.21 -20.58
N TRP A 129 -15.44 -4.69 -19.42
CA TRP A 129 -14.59 -5.50 -18.56
C TRP A 129 -15.33 -6.74 -18.06
N VAL A 130 -16.39 -6.53 -17.28
CA VAL A 130 -17.36 -7.57 -16.92
C VAL A 130 -18.77 -7.13 -17.31
N TRP A 131 -19.63 -8.09 -17.64
CA TRP A 131 -21.03 -7.85 -18.03
C TRP A 131 -21.90 -9.04 -17.64
N TRP A 132 -23.22 -8.81 -17.58
CA TRP A 132 -24.18 -9.87 -17.31
C TRP A 132 -24.54 -10.61 -18.60
N ASP A 133 -24.31 -11.92 -18.63
CA ASP A 133 -24.83 -12.81 -19.65
C ASP A 133 -26.06 -13.54 -19.11
N ALA A 134 -27.27 -13.08 -19.46
CA ALA A 134 -28.54 -13.69 -19.08
C ALA A 134 -28.79 -15.04 -19.76
N SER A 135 -28.04 -15.37 -20.82
CA SER A 135 -28.19 -16.62 -21.58
C SER A 135 -27.40 -17.79 -20.96
N PHE A 136 -26.43 -17.49 -20.09
CA PHE A 136 -25.56 -18.49 -19.47
C PHE A 136 -26.34 -19.51 -18.62
N VAL A 137 -26.18 -20.79 -18.91
CA VAL A 137 -26.80 -21.88 -18.12
C VAL A 137 -25.79 -22.32 -17.05
N ASN A 138 -26.09 -22.03 -15.79
CA ASN A 138 -25.23 -22.44 -14.68
C ASN A 138 -25.38 -23.94 -14.41
N PRO A 139 -24.27 -24.66 -14.13
CA PRO A 139 -24.37 -26.03 -13.63
C PRO A 139 -25.07 -26.04 -12.26
N PRO A 140 -25.68 -27.18 -11.86
CA PRO A 140 -26.23 -27.34 -10.51
C PRO A 140 -25.17 -27.05 -9.44
N ASP A 141 -25.62 -26.56 -8.29
CA ASP A 141 -24.73 -26.29 -7.16
C ASP A 141 -24.02 -27.60 -6.74
N PRO A 142 -22.67 -27.64 -6.73
CA PRO A 142 -21.94 -28.88 -6.49
C PRO A 142 -22.04 -29.40 -5.04
N LYS A 143 -22.49 -28.56 -4.09
CA LYS A 143 -22.65 -28.94 -2.67
C LYS A 143 -24.07 -29.44 -2.37
N THR A 144 -25.08 -28.82 -2.98
CA THR A 144 -26.50 -29.07 -2.67
C THR A 144 -27.25 -29.80 -3.78
N GLY A 145 -26.66 -29.89 -4.98
CA GLY A 145 -27.30 -30.43 -6.18
C GLY A 145 -28.45 -29.57 -6.71
N LYS A 146 -28.73 -28.41 -6.10
CA LYS A 146 -29.88 -27.58 -6.45
C LYS A 146 -29.63 -26.81 -7.76
N PRO A 147 -30.67 -26.60 -8.59
CA PRO A 147 -30.57 -25.72 -9.74
C PRO A 147 -30.13 -24.32 -9.34
N VAL A 148 -29.15 -23.78 -10.05
CA VAL A 148 -28.73 -22.38 -9.93
C VAL A 148 -29.49 -21.56 -10.97
N PRO A 149 -30.02 -20.38 -10.64
CA PRO A 149 -30.70 -19.52 -11.60
C PRO A 149 -29.86 -19.28 -12.86
N LYS A 150 -30.53 -19.15 -14.01
CA LYS A 150 -29.88 -18.83 -15.28
C LYS A 150 -29.25 -17.43 -15.23
N GLY A 151 -28.12 -17.27 -15.90
CA GLY A 151 -27.40 -16.02 -16.04
C GLY A 151 -26.16 -15.92 -15.17
N LYS A 152 -25.12 -15.24 -15.68
CA LYS A 152 -23.83 -15.12 -14.99
C LYS A 152 -23.10 -13.84 -15.38
N TRP A 153 -22.38 -13.26 -14.44
CA TRP A 153 -21.35 -12.26 -14.73
C TRP A 153 -20.17 -12.95 -15.41
N VAL A 154 -19.87 -12.50 -16.62
CA VAL A 154 -18.76 -12.95 -17.45
C VAL A 154 -17.91 -11.75 -17.83
N GLY A 155 -16.72 -11.96 -18.39
CA GLY A 155 -15.86 -10.87 -18.77
C GLY A 155 -14.44 -11.28 -19.10
N TYR A 156 -13.57 -10.28 -19.19
CA TYR A 156 -12.13 -10.45 -19.35
C TYR A 156 -11.40 -10.77 -18.04
N ASP A 157 -12.07 -10.57 -16.91
CA ASP A 157 -11.56 -10.75 -15.55
C ASP A 157 -12.55 -11.57 -14.71
N VAL A 158 -12.11 -12.04 -13.55
CA VAL A 158 -12.98 -12.65 -12.55
C VAL A 158 -13.89 -11.56 -11.96
N PRO A 159 -15.22 -11.71 -11.97
CA PRO A 159 -16.10 -10.71 -11.36
C PRO A 159 -15.81 -10.53 -9.86
N ASP A 160 -15.61 -9.28 -9.44
CA ASP A 160 -15.60 -8.87 -8.04
C ASP A 160 -17.03 -8.68 -7.53
N PHE A 161 -17.81 -9.76 -7.66
CA PHE A 161 -19.23 -9.80 -7.35
C PHE A 161 -19.72 -11.23 -7.21
N GLY A 162 -20.96 -11.41 -6.76
CA GLY A 162 -21.62 -12.72 -6.84
C GLY A 162 -21.83 -13.10 -8.30
N ALA A 163 -21.11 -14.11 -8.80
CA ALA A 163 -21.10 -14.46 -10.22
C ALA A 163 -22.50 -14.74 -10.79
N THR A 164 -23.43 -15.25 -9.97
CA THR A 164 -24.81 -15.59 -10.37
C THR A 164 -25.84 -14.60 -9.81
N LYS A 165 -25.39 -13.52 -9.17
CA LYS A 165 -26.28 -12.49 -8.62
C LYS A 165 -26.72 -11.56 -9.77
N ALA A 166 -27.96 -11.73 -10.22
CA ALA A 166 -28.51 -10.97 -11.32
C ALA A 166 -28.54 -9.45 -11.02
N PRO A 167 -28.44 -8.57 -12.04
CA PRO A 167 -28.46 -7.12 -11.85
C PRO A 167 -29.72 -6.60 -11.15
N ASP A 168 -30.85 -7.25 -11.36
CA ASP A 168 -32.16 -6.92 -10.77
C ASP A 168 -32.43 -7.63 -9.42
N ALA A 169 -31.48 -8.43 -8.92
CA ALA A 169 -31.61 -9.12 -7.65
C ALA A 169 -31.83 -8.13 -6.49
N GLN A 170 -32.90 -8.35 -5.74
CA GLN A 170 -33.22 -7.54 -4.57
C GLN A 170 -32.32 -7.91 -3.38
N PRO A 171 -31.99 -6.94 -2.51
CA PRO A 171 -31.28 -7.23 -1.26
C PRO A 171 -32.18 -8.03 -0.32
N LYS A 172 -31.59 -8.89 0.50
CA LYS A 172 -32.27 -9.53 1.63
C LYS A 172 -31.78 -8.86 2.92
N PRO A 173 -32.56 -7.97 3.57
CA PRO A 173 -32.06 -7.19 4.71
C PRO A 173 -31.46 -8.03 5.85
N ASP A 174 -32.05 -9.19 6.14
CA ASP A 174 -31.56 -10.14 7.16
C ASP A 174 -30.58 -11.19 6.59
N GLY A 175 -30.15 -10.99 5.33
CA GLY A 175 -29.19 -11.85 4.65
C GLY A 175 -27.76 -11.64 5.16
N ILE A 176 -26.91 -12.64 4.96
CA ILE A 176 -25.50 -12.60 5.36
C ILE A 176 -24.64 -12.25 4.14
N ALA A 177 -23.60 -11.42 4.35
CA ALA A 177 -22.63 -11.05 3.33
C ALA A 177 -23.31 -10.50 2.05
N LEU A 178 -23.00 -11.08 0.88
CA LEU A 178 -23.52 -10.63 -0.42
C LEU A 178 -25.04 -10.73 -0.55
N ASP A 179 -25.71 -11.54 0.27
CA ASP A 179 -27.17 -11.65 0.23
C ASP A 179 -27.86 -10.39 0.77
N ALA A 180 -27.19 -9.65 1.66
CA ALA A 180 -27.66 -8.35 2.15
C ALA A 180 -27.65 -7.24 1.09
N LEU A 181 -26.86 -7.43 0.04
CA LEU A 181 -26.72 -6.45 -1.05
C LEU A 181 -27.65 -6.81 -2.22
N SER A 182 -28.00 -5.82 -3.03
CA SER A 182 -28.71 -5.97 -4.30
C SER A 182 -27.74 -6.30 -5.45
N GLY A 183 -28.27 -6.66 -6.61
CA GLY A 183 -27.52 -6.82 -7.87
C GLY A 183 -26.84 -5.55 -8.39
N THR A 184 -27.16 -4.40 -7.80
CA THR A 184 -26.68 -3.07 -8.20
C THR A 184 -25.64 -2.46 -7.26
N GLN A 185 -25.21 -3.19 -6.24
CA GLN A 185 -24.31 -2.70 -5.18
C GLN A 185 -22.88 -3.27 -5.34
N PRO A 186 -22.01 -2.65 -6.16
CA PRO A 186 -20.73 -3.24 -6.58
C PRO A 186 -19.66 -3.39 -5.50
N PHE A 187 -19.77 -2.67 -4.38
CA PHE A 187 -18.69 -2.63 -3.37
C PHE A 187 -18.91 -3.67 -2.27
N ILE A 188 -18.61 -4.93 -2.58
CA ILE A 188 -19.02 -6.10 -1.79
C ILE A 188 -18.46 -6.17 -0.37
N MET A 189 -17.36 -5.47 -0.10
CA MET A 189 -16.75 -5.38 1.23
C MET A 189 -17.35 -4.25 2.09
N ARG A 190 -18.33 -3.51 1.54
CA ARG A 190 -19.03 -2.42 2.23
C ARG A 190 -20.40 -2.91 2.63
N ALA A 191 -20.78 -2.66 3.88
CA ALA A 191 -22.07 -3.10 4.41
C ALA A 191 -23.26 -2.53 3.62
N ASP A 192 -23.11 -1.33 3.04
CA ASP A 192 -24.11 -0.68 2.20
C ASP A 192 -23.85 -0.88 0.69
N GLY A 193 -22.79 -1.60 0.32
CA GLY A 193 -22.45 -1.90 -1.07
C GLY A 193 -22.03 -0.70 -1.92
N ARG A 194 -21.65 0.43 -1.30
CA ARG A 194 -21.39 1.70 -2.00
C ARG A 194 -19.95 2.21 -1.82
N GLY A 195 -19.49 2.97 -2.81
CA GLY A 195 -18.33 3.83 -2.68
C GLY A 195 -18.73 5.08 -1.89
N TRP A 196 -17.97 5.40 -0.84
CA TRP A 196 -18.30 6.51 0.06
C TRP A 196 -17.66 7.81 -0.43
N LEU A 197 -18.50 8.81 -0.75
CA LEU A 197 -18.07 10.20 -0.89
C LEU A 197 -17.98 10.86 0.48
N PHE A 198 -18.98 10.64 1.32
CA PHE A 198 -18.99 10.96 2.74
C PHE A 198 -18.62 9.69 3.52
N VAL A 199 -17.60 9.74 4.36
CA VAL A 199 -17.05 8.58 5.10
C VAL A 199 -17.63 8.55 6.53
N PRO A 200 -18.72 7.80 6.79
CA PRO A 200 -19.39 7.79 8.10
C PRO A 200 -18.58 7.16 9.24
N ALA A 201 -17.57 6.34 8.95
CA ALA A 201 -16.81 5.61 9.96
C ALA A 201 -15.40 5.28 9.50
N GLY A 202 -14.50 5.09 10.47
CA GLY A 202 -13.13 4.61 10.28
C GLY A 202 -12.06 5.70 10.19
N LEU A 203 -12.43 6.94 9.87
CA LEU A 203 -11.52 8.09 9.89
C LEU A 203 -11.67 8.88 11.19
N VAL A 204 -10.55 9.35 11.74
CA VAL A 204 -10.54 10.16 12.98
C VAL A 204 -10.56 11.67 12.71
N ASP A 205 -10.28 12.08 11.48
CA ASP A 205 -10.08 13.48 11.07
C ASP A 205 -11.23 14.07 10.22
N GLY A 206 -12.32 13.31 10.08
CA GLY A 206 -13.58 13.78 9.53
C GLY A 206 -14.10 12.93 8.37
N PRO A 207 -15.38 13.11 7.99
CA PRO A 207 -16.01 12.31 6.95
C PRO A 207 -15.74 12.82 5.53
N LEU A 208 -15.14 14.01 5.40
CA LEU A 208 -14.76 14.63 4.13
C LEU A 208 -13.35 15.20 4.27
N PRO A 209 -12.50 15.12 3.23
CA PRO A 209 -11.19 15.76 3.26
C PRO A 209 -11.31 17.27 3.46
N THR A 210 -10.42 17.82 4.28
CA THR A 210 -10.25 19.27 4.43
C THR A 210 -8.77 19.61 4.52
N HIS A 211 -8.42 20.83 4.09
CA HIS A 211 -7.04 21.31 4.15
C HIS A 211 -6.63 21.70 5.57
N TYR A 212 -5.46 21.22 5.98
CA TYR A 212 -4.70 21.72 7.12
C TYR A 212 -3.25 21.90 6.69
N GLU A 213 -2.57 22.90 7.25
CA GLU A 213 -1.14 23.07 7.05
C GLU A 213 -0.36 21.94 7.76
N PRO A 214 0.84 21.58 7.24
CA PRO A 214 1.80 20.74 7.96
C PRO A 214 2.10 21.30 9.35
N HIS A 215 2.56 20.45 10.28
CA HIS A 215 2.82 20.91 11.65
C HIS A 215 3.83 22.05 11.69
N GLU A 216 4.91 21.87 10.92
CA GLU A 216 5.86 22.93 10.66
C GLU A 216 5.58 23.53 9.28
N SER A 217 4.99 24.73 9.27
CA SER A 217 4.68 25.46 8.04
C SER A 217 5.32 26.86 8.06
N PRO A 218 5.86 27.35 6.92
CA PRO A 218 6.37 28.72 6.83
C PRO A 218 5.25 29.77 6.79
N VAL A 219 3.99 29.35 6.64
CA VAL A 219 2.81 30.23 6.50
C VAL A 219 1.70 29.83 7.47
N GLN A 220 0.87 30.82 7.82
CA GLN A 220 -0.41 30.56 8.48
C GLN A 220 -1.41 30.01 7.46
N ASN A 221 -2.32 29.14 7.90
CA ASN A 221 -3.36 28.56 7.06
C ASN A 221 -4.22 29.68 6.46
N PRO A 222 -4.26 29.83 5.13
CA PRO A 222 -5.00 30.92 4.49
C PRO A 222 -6.50 30.64 4.38
N LEU A 223 -6.94 29.39 4.61
CA LEU A 223 -8.34 28.98 4.43
C LEU A 223 -9.13 29.01 5.73
N TYR A 224 -8.52 28.60 6.84
CA TYR A 224 -9.19 28.42 8.13
C TYR A 224 -8.36 28.98 9.29
N LYS A 225 -9.03 29.25 10.43
CA LYS A 225 -8.33 29.58 11.69
C LYS A 225 -7.56 28.39 12.27
N GLN A 226 -7.96 27.17 11.92
CA GLN A 226 -7.30 25.95 12.36
C GLN A 226 -6.05 25.70 11.51
N GLN A 227 -4.86 25.83 12.12
CA GLN A 227 -3.60 25.69 11.40
C GLN A 227 -3.39 24.27 10.90
N THR A 228 -3.19 23.34 11.84
CA THR A 228 -2.87 21.93 11.62
C THR A 228 -4.07 21.05 11.92
N SER A 229 -4.08 19.80 11.45
CA SER A 229 -5.16 18.86 11.77
C SER A 229 -5.37 18.79 13.29
N PRO A 230 -6.59 18.96 13.82
CA PRO A 230 -6.81 19.01 15.27
C PRO A 230 -6.52 17.67 15.98
N VAL A 231 -6.35 16.58 15.22
CA VAL A 231 -6.17 15.22 15.72
C VAL A 231 -4.85 14.58 15.31
N HIS A 232 -3.94 15.32 14.66
CA HIS A 232 -2.60 14.83 14.34
C HIS A 232 -1.84 14.40 15.61
N LYS A 233 -0.89 13.47 15.44
CA LYS A 233 -0.10 12.94 16.55
C LYS A 233 1.23 13.69 16.63
N VAL A 234 1.60 14.10 17.84
CA VAL A 234 2.92 14.68 18.14
C VAL A 234 3.55 13.84 19.24
N TRP A 235 4.69 13.22 18.95
CA TRP A 235 5.44 12.44 19.95
C TRP A 235 6.50 13.30 20.62
N ALA A 236 6.78 12.99 21.89
CA ALA A 236 7.81 13.68 22.67
C ALA A 236 7.72 15.23 22.64
N PRO A 237 6.52 15.84 22.82
CA PRO A 237 6.38 17.29 22.75
C PRO A 237 7.24 17.98 23.81
N GLY A 238 7.96 19.03 23.40
CA GLY A 238 8.84 19.80 24.27
C GLY A 238 10.15 19.10 24.66
N LYS A 239 10.43 17.89 24.14
CA LYS A 239 11.70 17.20 24.41
C LYS A 239 12.82 17.74 23.52
N PRO A 240 14.08 17.78 24.01
CA PRO A 240 15.20 18.35 23.25
C PRO A 240 15.44 17.71 21.88
N TYR A 241 15.13 16.42 21.75
CA TYR A 241 15.32 15.63 20.53
C TYR A 241 14.13 15.68 19.56
N ASN A 242 13.01 16.29 19.93
CA ASN A 242 11.90 16.57 19.01
C ASN A 242 11.38 17.99 19.22
N LYS A 243 12.29 18.97 19.14
CA LYS A 243 11.88 20.38 19.02
C LYS A 243 11.17 20.57 17.67
N LEU A 244 10.15 21.41 17.68
CA LEU A 244 9.33 21.72 16.50
C LEU A 244 9.41 23.23 16.26
N ALA A 245 9.46 23.62 15.00
CA ALA A 245 9.45 25.01 14.58
C ALA A 245 8.06 25.60 14.82
N ALA A 246 8.03 26.86 15.29
CA ALA A 246 6.79 27.61 15.28
C ALA A 246 6.37 27.92 13.83
N VAL A 247 5.08 28.15 13.62
CA VAL A 247 4.56 28.56 12.30
C VAL A 247 5.25 29.85 11.85
N GLY A 248 5.89 29.80 10.68
CA GLY A 248 6.63 30.93 10.13
C GLY A 248 7.91 31.30 10.89
N ASP A 249 8.51 30.37 11.64
CA ASP A 249 9.80 30.61 12.30
C ASP A 249 10.87 31.04 11.27
N PRO A 250 11.41 32.26 11.37
CA PRO A 250 12.37 32.77 10.40
C PRO A 250 13.70 32.00 10.41
N LYS A 251 13.97 31.18 11.45
CA LYS A 251 15.16 30.32 11.50
C LYS A 251 15.06 29.13 10.55
N PHE A 252 13.85 28.74 10.15
CA PHE A 252 13.60 27.62 9.25
C PHE A 252 12.58 28.02 8.18
N PRO A 253 12.97 28.92 7.24
CA PRO A 253 12.01 29.54 6.32
C PRO A 253 11.67 28.69 5.10
N TYR A 254 12.39 27.59 4.86
CA TYR A 254 12.26 26.80 3.63
C TYR A 254 11.48 25.52 3.88
N VAL A 255 10.66 25.12 2.91
CA VAL A 255 10.00 23.81 2.95
C VAL A 255 10.99 22.76 2.45
N ILE A 256 11.09 21.63 3.14
CA ILE A 256 11.90 20.49 2.72
C ILE A 256 11.03 19.25 2.54
N SER A 257 11.34 18.46 1.50
CA SER A 257 10.64 17.23 1.18
C SER A 257 11.60 16.09 0.92
N THR A 258 11.27 14.90 1.45
CA THR A 258 12.06 13.68 1.20
C THR A 258 11.52 12.83 0.05
N TYR A 259 12.38 12.31 -0.81
CA TYR A 259 11.96 11.47 -1.95
C TYR A 259 13.04 10.47 -2.36
N ARG A 260 12.77 9.74 -3.46
CA ARG A 260 13.62 8.65 -3.91
C ARG A 260 14.36 8.99 -5.20
N LEU A 261 15.46 8.29 -5.42
CA LEU A 261 16.21 8.21 -6.66
C LEU A 261 16.07 6.79 -7.21
N THR A 262 16.10 6.68 -8.54
CA THR A 262 15.94 5.40 -9.25
C THR A 262 16.99 4.38 -8.81
N GLU A 263 18.22 4.85 -8.55
CA GLU A 263 19.40 4.03 -8.29
C GLU A 263 19.49 3.54 -6.84
N HIS A 264 18.61 3.98 -5.94
CA HIS A 264 18.67 3.62 -4.54
C HIS A 264 17.36 3.08 -3.97
N TYR A 265 17.48 2.13 -3.04
CA TYR A 265 16.35 1.44 -2.42
C TYR A 265 16.26 1.73 -0.92
N LEU A 266 15.12 2.29 -0.48
CA LEU A 266 14.85 2.69 0.92
C LEU A 266 15.98 3.55 1.51
N ALA A 267 16.48 3.26 2.71
CA ALA A 267 17.62 3.96 3.32
C ALA A 267 18.99 3.58 2.71
N GLY A 268 18.98 2.96 1.52
CA GLY A 268 20.16 2.54 0.77
C GLY A 268 20.91 1.35 1.35
N ALA A 269 20.37 0.67 2.37
CA ALA A 269 21.02 -0.47 3.04
C ALA A 269 21.33 -1.64 2.09
N MET A 270 20.61 -1.76 0.97
CA MET A 270 20.93 -2.70 -0.10
C MET A 270 21.78 -2.02 -1.18
N SER A 271 21.31 -0.89 -1.71
CA SER A 271 21.87 -0.30 -2.93
C SER A 271 23.22 0.38 -2.74
N ARG A 272 23.55 0.91 -1.56
CA ARG A 272 24.85 1.58 -1.31
C ARG A 272 26.02 0.60 -1.16
N TRP A 273 25.75 -0.70 -1.14
CA TRP A 273 26.78 -1.75 -1.18
C TRP A 273 27.01 -2.29 -2.59
N LEU A 274 26.21 -1.87 -3.58
CA LEU A 274 26.35 -2.28 -4.97
C LEU A 274 27.21 -1.24 -5.71
N PRO A 275 28.43 -1.59 -6.18
CA PRO A 275 29.36 -0.64 -6.78
C PRO A 275 28.76 0.17 -7.93
N TRP A 276 28.00 -0.46 -8.82
CA TRP A 276 27.39 0.23 -9.97
C TRP A 276 26.37 1.28 -9.56
N LEU A 277 25.58 1.03 -8.51
CA LEU A 277 24.59 1.99 -8.04
C LEU A 277 25.26 3.11 -7.24
N ALA A 278 26.27 2.77 -6.45
CA ALA A 278 27.10 3.76 -5.75
C ALA A 278 27.88 4.65 -6.73
N GLU A 279 28.30 4.15 -7.89
CA GLU A 279 28.94 4.95 -8.94
C GLU A 279 27.97 5.97 -9.55
N LEU A 280 26.70 5.60 -9.76
CA LEU A 280 25.68 6.49 -10.34
C LEU A 280 25.22 7.59 -9.36
N GLN A 281 25.12 7.28 -8.06
CA GLN A 281 24.72 8.23 -7.01
C GLN A 281 25.70 8.14 -5.82
N PRO A 282 26.91 8.72 -5.93
CA PRO A 282 28.01 8.45 -5.00
C PRO A 282 27.96 9.24 -3.69
N GLU A 283 27.30 10.39 -3.66
CA GLU A 283 27.32 11.30 -2.52
C GLU A 283 25.91 11.77 -2.16
N LEU A 284 25.64 11.94 -0.86
CA LEU A 284 24.43 12.61 -0.40
C LEU A 284 24.39 14.04 -0.94
N PHE A 285 23.29 14.39 -1.59
CA PHE A 285 23.02 15.73 -2.07
C PHE A 285 21.63 16.22 -1.69
N ILE A 286 21.42 17.52 -1.76
CA ILE A 286 20.10 18.16 -1.73
C ILE A 286 19.90 19.02 -2.97
N GLU A 287 18.66 19.08 -3.45
CA GLU A 287 18.28 19.88 -4.61
C GLU A 287 17.84 21.28 -4.19
N LEU A 288 18.41 22.29 -4.84
CA LEU A 288 18.12 23.69 -4.60
C LEU A 288 17.73 24.39 -5.91
N GLY A 289 16.71 25.25 -5.84
CA GLY A 289 16.41 26.18 -6.92
C GLY A 289 17.50 27.23 -7.08
N HIS A 290 17.68 27.74 -8.31
CA HIS A 290 18.70 28.78 -8.59
C HIS A 290 18.55 30.05 -7.74
N ASP A 291 17.33 30.48 -7.45
CA ASP A 291 17.08 31.70 -6.67
C ASP A 291 17.55 31.55 -5.21
N LEU A 292 17.22 30.43 -4.56
CA LEU A 292 17.69 30.12 -3.20
C LEU A 292 19.21 29.98 -3.17
N ALA A 293 19.78 29.28 -4.15
CA ALA A 293 21.23 29.11 -4.27
C ALA A 293 21.94 30.47 -4.42
N LYS A 294 21.37 31.39 -5.20
CA LYS A 294 21.89 32.76 -5.37
C LYS A 294 21.79 33.58 -4.07
N GLU A 295 20.64 33.53 -3.39
CA GLU A 295 20.43 34.19 -2.10
C GLU A 295 21.48 33.76 -1.06
N LYS A 296 21.71 32.44 -0.97
CA LYS A 296 22.65 31.84 -0.03
C LYS A 296 24.10 31.76 -0.52
N ARG A 297 24.37 32.24 -1.74
CA ARG A 297 25.69 32.20 -2.39
C ARG A 297 26.28 30.78 -2.48
N ILE A 298 25.41 29.80 -2.72
CA ILE A 298 25.75 28.38 -2.91
C ILE A 298 25.93 28.11 -4.41
N LYS A 299 27.05 27.51 -4.80
CA LYS A 299 27.28 27.03 -6.15
C LYS A 299 26.89 25.55 -6.25
N ASN A 300 26.65 25.09 -7.48
CA ASN A 300 26.47 23.66 -7.72
C ASN A 300 27.71 22.88 -7.22
N LEU A 301 27.49 21.75 -6.56
CA LEU A 301 28.48 20.88 -5.92
C LEU A 301 29.20 21.45 -4.68
N ASP A 302 28.84 22.65 -4.23
CA ASP A 302 29.28 23.14 -2.92
C ASP A 302 28.76 22.21 -1.81
N TRP A 303 29.51 22.12 -0.73
CA TRP A 303 29.01 21.52 0.51
C TRP A 303 28.07 22.50 1.23
N VAL A 304 26.98 21.98 1.77
CA VAL A 304 25.98 22.73 2.51
C VAL A 304 25.63 22.03 3.81
N ILE A 305 25.20 22.82 4.80
CA ILE A 305 24.58 22.34 6.02
C ILE A 305 23.07 22.59 5.90
N VAL A 306 22.30 21.52 6.01
CA VAL A 306 20.83 21.58 6.06
C VAL A 306 20.43 21.35 7.51
N SER A 307 19.61 22.22 8.08
CA SER A 307 19.25 22.16 9.49
C SER A 307 17.76 22.29 9.71
N SER A 308 17.31 21.68 10.81
CA SER A 308 15.96 21.79 11.35
C SER A 308 16.05 21.98 12.86
N PRO A 309 14.94 22.22 13.59
CA PRO A 309 14.98 22.29 15.05
C PRO A 309 15.58 21.05 15.75
N ARG A 310 15.62 19.90 15.07
CA ARG A 310 16.09 18.61 15.62
C ARG A 310 17.58 18.37 15.44
N GLY A 311 18.18 18.91 14.39
CA GLY A 311 19.55 18.60 14.03
C GLY A 311 19.97 19.22 12.71
N HIS A 312 21.12 18.77 12.22
CA HIS A 312 21.65 19.18 10.94
C HIS A 312 22.33 18.00 10.23
N ILE A 313 22.42 18.10 8.91
CA ILE A 313 23.16 17.17 8.06
C ILE A 313 24.05 17.97 7.11
N ARG A 314 25.06 17.31 6.56
CA ARG A 314 25.94 17.82 5.52
C ARG A 314 25.69 17.09 4.20
N ALA A 315 25.50 17.85 3.12
CA ALA A 315 25.22 17.32 1.80
C ALA A 315 25.89 18.16 0.70
N LYS A 316 25.99 17.62 -0.51
CA LYS A 316 26.30 18.37 -1.73
C LYS A 316 25.08 19.16 -2.20
N ALA A 317 25.27 20.35 -2.75
CA ALA A 317 24.20 21.10 -3.39
C ALA A 317 24.07 20.70 -4.87
N LEU A 318 22.91 20.22 -5.28
CA LEU A 318 22.51 20.11 -6.69
C LEU A 318 21.63 21.32 -7.04
N VAL A 319 22.23 22.34 -7.64
CA VAL A 319 21.51 23.55 -8.05
C VAL A 319 20.85 23.30 -9.40
N THR A 320 19.53 23.49 -9.48
CA THR A 320 18.74 23.09 -10.66
C THR A 320 17.52 23.97 -10.89
N HIS A 321 17.08 24.07 -12.15
CA HIS A 321 15.81 24.70 -12.53
C HIS A 321 14.58 23.83 -12.26
N ARG A 322 14.76 22.55 -11.89
CA ARG A 322 13.65 21.62 -11.60
C ARG A 322 12.90 21.97 -10.30
N ILE A 323 13.55 22.68 -9.38
CA ILE A 323 12.96 23.13 -8.13
C ILE A 323 12.48 24.57 -8.30
N GLY A 324 11.16 24.74 -8.29
CA GLY A 324 10.52 26.05 -8.37
C GLY A 324 10.32 26.74 -7.02
N VAL A 325 9.89 27.98 -7.10
CA VAL A 325 9.51 28.81 -5.95
C VAL A 325 8.00 28.98 -5.93
N MET A 326 7.38 28.88 -4.76
CA MET A 326 5.94 29.12 -4.61
C MET A 326 5.67 30.50 -3.99
N HIS A 327 4.57 31.13 -4.39
CA HIS A 327 4.09 32.37 -3.79
C HIS A 327 2.78 32.08 -3.05
N ILE A 328 2.84 31.97 -1.72
CA ILE A 328 1.72 31.54 -0.87
C ILE A 328 1.52 32.57 0.24
N ALA A 329 0.27 33.02 0.42
CA ALA A 329 -0.09 33.99 1.45
C ALA A 329 0.82 35.25 1.47
N GLY A 330 1.18 35.74 0.28
CA GLY A 330 2.08 36.90 0.12
C GLY A 330 3.55 36.64 0.42
N LYS A 331 3.96 35.39 0.68
CA LYS A 331 5.35 34.99 0.90
C LYS A 331 5.92 34.21 -0.28
N THR A 332 7.18 34.48 -0.58
CA THR A 332 8.01 33.66 -1.47
C THR A 332 8.56 32.48 -0.66
N ILE A 333 8.19 31.26 -1.04
CA ILE A 333 8.54 30.01 -0.36
C ILE A 333 9.46 29.19 -1.26
N HIS A 334 10.72 29.06 -0.82
CA HIS A 334 11.69 28.16 -1.45
C HIS A 334 11.54 26.73 -0.94
N HIS A 335 11.86 25.79 -1.82
CA HIS A 335 11.83 24.36 -1.54
C HIS A 335 13.24 23.77 -1.57
N VAL A 336 13.46 22.80 -0.69
CA VAL A 336 14.66 21.98 -0.64
C VAL A 336 14.26 20.54 -0.91
N GLY A 337 14.87 19.95 -1.92
CA GLY A 337 14.67 18.54 -2.21
C GLY A 337 15.72 17.66 -1.53
N MET A 338 15.31 16.56 -0.90
CA MET A 338 16.21 15.73 -0.09
C MET A 338 15.98 14.23 -0.30
N PRO A 339 16.79 13.54 -1.12
CA PRO A 339 16.76 12.09 -1.14
C PRO A 339 17.26 11.49 0.19
N TRP A 340 16.67 10.37 0.62
CA TRP A 340 16.89 9.81 1.98
C TRP A 340 17.65 8.48 1.99
N HIS A 341 18.56 8.32 1.03
CA HIS A 341 19.17 7.03 0.75
C HIS A 341 20.48 6.77 1.48
N TRP A 342 21.07 7.76 2.15
CA TRP A 342 22.41 7.65 2.73
C TRP A 342 22.40 7.31 4.22
N GLY A 343 23.57 6.86 4.66
CA GLY A 343 23.87 6.53 6.04
C GLY A 343 25.38 6.29 6.20
N TRP A 344 25.79 6.00 7.42
CA TRP A 344 27.20 5.98 7.82
C TRP A 344 28.01 4.74 7.37
N MET A 345 27.37 3.70 6.81
CA MET A 345 28.05 2.50 6.26
C MET A 345 27.63 2.16 4.84
N GLY A 346 28.59 1.76 4.02
CA GLY A 346 28.41 1.32 2.62
C GLY A 346 29.61 1.76 1.78
N LEU A 347 29.58 1.48 0.48
CA LEU A 347 30.55 2.04 -0.47
C LEU A 347 30.31 3.54 -0.68
N SER A 348 29.05 3.96 -0.62
CA SER A 348 28.63 5.36 -0.58
C SER A 348 28.07 5.69 0.81
N THR A 349 28.65 6.71 1.45
CA THR A 349 28.30 7.14 2.81
C THR A 349 27.77 8.57 2.83
N GLY A 350 27.06 8.92 3.89
CA GLY A 350 26.51 10.25 4.12
C GLY A 350 25.67 10.28 5.40
N ASP A 351 25.18 11.45 5.74
CA ASP A 351 24.35 11.62 6.94
C ASP A 351 22.97 10.96 6.77
N VAL A 352 22.34 10.64 7.91
CA VAL A 352 20.99 10.10 7.96
C VAL A 352 20.00 11.25 7.94
N VAL A 353 19.36 11.48 6.80
CA VAL A 353 18.51 12.67 6.61
C VAL A 353 17.26 12.71 7.51
N ASN A 354 16.84 11.55 8.04
CA ASN A 354 15.73 11.48 8.99
C ASN A 354 16.04 12.16 10.33
N ASP A 355 17.31 12.49 10.61
CA ASP A 355 17.70 13.34 11.75
C ASP A 355 17.07 14.75 11.66
N LEU A 356 16.59 15.15 10.47
CA LEU A 356 15.86 16.40 10.28
C LEU A 356 14.34 16.28 10.44
N THR A 357 13.78 15.08 10.36
CA THR A 357 12.32 14.88 10.24
C THR A 357 11.62 14.99 11.59
N ALA A 358 10.47 15.65 11.61
CA ALA A 358 9.68 15.81 12.82
C ALA A 358 9.00 14.50 13.24
N TRP A 359 8.91 14.25 14.55
CA TRP A 359 8.09 13.14 15.08
C TRP A 359 6.65 13.59 15.22
N VAL A 360 6.07 13.91 14.07
CA VAL A 360 4.66 14.25 13.86
C VAL A 360 4.09 13.21 12.92
N GLY A 361 2.86 12.75 13.14
CA GLY A 361 2.30 11.70 12.30
C GLY A 361 0.82 11.82 12.02
N ASP A 362 0.44 11.11 10.97
CA ASP A 362 -0.92 11.00 10.49
C ASP A 362 -1.88 10.56 11.62
N PRO A 363 -3.04 11.21 11.75
CA PRO A 363 -3.96 10.94 12.84
C PRO A 363 -4.52 9.51 12.80
N ASN A 364 -4.68 8.91 11.62
CA ASN A 364 -5.24 7.57 11.44
C ASN A 364 -4.16 6.49 11.62
N VAL A 365 -3.07 6.54 10.84
CA VAL A 365 -2.08 5.45 10.73
C VAL A 365 -0.75 5.74 11.43
N SER A 366 -0.56 6.93 12.00
CA SER A 366 0.64 7.31 12.75
C SER A 366 1.92 7.39 11.90
N ILE A 367 1.81 7.40 10.56
CA ILE A 367 2.96 7.54 9.66
C ILE A 367 3.52 8.95 9.79
N HIS A 368 4.84 9.07 9.93
CA HIS A 368 5.50 10.35 10.17
C HIS A 368 5.42 11.34 8.99
N GLU A 369 5.43 12.63 9.30
CA GLU A 369 5.45 13.74 8.34
C GLU A 369 6.86 13.94 7.75
N GLY A 370 7.22 13.10 6.77
CA GLY A 370 8.51 13.18 6.08
C GLY A 370 8.48 13.96 4.76
N LYS A 371 7.33 14.50 4.34
CA LYS A 371 7.14 15.10 3.01
C LYS A 371 6.96 16.61 3.00
N ALA A 372 6.58 17.21 4.11
CA ALA A 372 6.42 18.64 4.25
C ALA A 372 6.76 19.03 5.69
N PHE A 373 7.93 19.64 5.86
CA PHE A 373 8.38 20.24 7.11
C PHE A 373 9.35 21.37 6.76
N VAL A 374 9.92 22.02 7.76
CA VAL A 374 10.78 23.19 7.54
C VAL A 374 12.26 22.92 7.77
N CYS A 375 13.10 23.67 7.04
CA CYS A 375 14.55 23.68 7.24
C CYS A 375 15.15 25.06 6.98
N ASN A 376 16.46 25.15 7.26
CA ASN A 376 17.34 26.17 6.72
C ASN A 376 18.51 25.49 5.98
N VAL A 377 19.12 26.23 5.06
CA VAL A 377 20.30 25.79 4.30
C VAL A 377 21.33 26.89 4.30
N GLU A 378 22.56 26.54 4.65
CA GLU A 378 23.72 27.43 4.61
C GLU A 378 24.88 26.74 3.91
N LYS A 379 25.79 27.54 3.35
CA LYS A 379 27.06 27.02 2.83
C LYS A 379 27.90 26.47 3.99
N ALA A 380 28.49 25.28 3.81
CA ALA A 380 29.30 24.59 4.81
C ALA A 380 30.75 25.09 4.87
#